data_AF-A0A966U5I2-F1
#
_entry.id   AF-A0A966U5I2-F1
#
_cell.length_a   1.000
_cell.length_b   1.000
_cell.length_c   1.000
_cell.angle_alpha   90.00
_cell.angle_beta   90.00
_cell.angle_gamma   90.00
#
_symmetry.space_group_name_H-M   'P 1'
#
loop_
_entity.id
_entity.type
_entity.pdbx_description
1 polymer ?
#
loop_
_entity_poly.entity_id
_entity_poly.type
_entity_poly.pdbx_seq_one_letter_code
_entity_poly.pdbx_strand_id
1 'polypeptide(L)' 'MKLLALDGNSLTYRAFFALPTDMATASGQVTNAIYGFTSMLTTLMKDQRPDGVVVVFDRKEPTFRHEVALCTQA' A
#
# COMPACT_ATOMS: atom_id res chain seq x y z
N MET A 1 -4.11 -10.85 -21.73
CA MET A 1 -4.32 -10.90 -20.28
C MET A 1 -3.37 -9.91 -19.61
N LYS A 2 -3.90 -8.85 -19.00
CA LYS A 2 -3.13 -7.81 -18.29
C LYS A 2 -3.36 -7.96 -16.79
N LEU A 3 -2.29 -8.16 -16.04
CA LEU A 3 -2.33 -8.24 -14.58
C LEU A 3 -1.70 -6.99 -13.97
N LEU A 4 -2.35 -6.44 -12.94
CA LEU A 4 -1.85 -5.31 -12.18
C LEU A 4 -1.34 -5.81 -10.82
N ALA A 5 -0.04 -5.69 -10.56
CA ALA A 5 0.56 -6.00 -9.27
C ALA A 5 0.90 -4.70 -8.53
N LEU A 6 0.42 -4.57 -7.29
CA LEU A 6 0.57 -3.37 -6.47
C LEU A 6 1.32 -3.70 -5.18
N ASP A 7 2.24 -2.82 -4.80
CA ASP A 7 2.83 -2.77 -3.46
C ASP A 7 1.91 -1.97 -2.54
N GLY A 8 1.18 -2.67 -1.67
CA GLY A 8 0.20 -2.10 -0.77
C GLY A 8 0.81 -1.17 0.27
N ASN A 9 1.99 -1.51 0.81
CA ASN A 9 2.63 -0.70 1.85
C ASN A 9 3.13 0.62 1.27
N SER A 10 3.82 0.59 0.13
CA SER A 10 4.36 1.79 -0.51
C SER A 10 3.25 2.74 -1.00
N LEU A 11 2.18 2.21 -1.62
CA LEU A 11 1.05 3.04 -2.06
C LEU A 11 0.28 3.63 -0.87
N THR A 12 0.06 2.86 0.20
CA THR A 12 -0.64 3.35 1.40
C THR A 12 0.18 4.43 2.11
N TYR A 13 1.50 4.26 2.19
CA TYR A 13 2.40 5.28 2.73
C TYR A 13 2.32 6.57 1.89
N ARG A 14 2.40 6.46 0.57
CA ARG A 14 2.22 7.62 -0.33
C ARG A 14 0.88 8.31 -0.13
N ALA A 15 -0.20 7.54 -0.02
CA ALA A 15 -1.55 8.08 0.20
C ALA A 15 -1.65 8.85 1.53
N PHE A 16 -1.03 8.34 2.59
CA PHE A 16 -1.03 8.97 3.91
C PHE A 16 -0.35 10.34 3.90
N PHE A 17 0.77 10.50 3.19
CA PHE A 17 1.50 11.78 3.13
C PHE A 17 0.99 12.74 2.04
N ALA A 18 0.26 12.24 1.05
CA ALA A 18 -0.28 13.07 -0.03
C ALA A 18 -1.58 13.79 0.36
N LEU A 19 -2.28 13.30 1.39
CA LEU A 19 -3.62 13.78 1.76
C LEU A 19 -3.67 14.35 3.17
N PRO A 20 -4.47 15.40 3.41
CA PRO A 20 -4.64 16.03 4.72
C PRO A 20 -5.07 15.02 5.81
N THR A 21 -4.51 15.17 7.01
CA THR A 21 -4.80 14.29 8.15
C THR A 21 -6.10 14.65 8.89
N ASP A 22 -6.73 15.77 8.55
CA ASP A 22 -8.05 16.18 9.05
C ASP A 22 -9.20 15.36 8.41
N MET A 23 -8.89 14.55 7.39
CA MET A 23 -9.80 13.54 6.86
C MET A 23 -10.00 12.40 7.87
N ALA A 24 -10.94 12.60 8.79
CA ALA A 24 -11.27 11.65 9.84
C ALA A 24 -12.77 11.31 9.85
N THR A 25 -13.10 10.13 10.38
CA THR A 25 -14.49 9.76 10.68
C THR A 25 -15.06 10.64 11.79
N ALA A 26 -16.38 10.56 12.01
CA ALA A 26 -17.03 11.20 13.16
C ALA A 26 -16.47 10.75 14.52
N SER A 27 -15.80 9.59 14.59
CA SER A 27 -15.11 9.08 15.77
C SER A 27 -13.65 9.55 15.88
N GLY A 28 -13.18 10.41 14.96
CA GLY A 28 -11.81 10.93 14.93
C GLY A 28 -10.77 9.98 14.30
N GLN A 29 -11.20 8.86 13.70
CA GLN A 29 -10.27 7.94 13.03
C GLN A 29 -9.81 8.54 11.70
N VAL A 30 -8.51 8.82 11.58
CA VAL A 30 -7.90 9.31 10.33
C VAL A 30 -8.04 8.26 9.23
N THR A 31 -8.48 8.68 8.05
CA THR A 31 -8.86 7.82 6.91
C THR A 31 -8.18 8.20 5.60
N ASN A 32 -7.32 9.22 5.62
CA ASN A 32 -6.62 9.77 4.45
C ASN A 32 -5.88 8.68 3.62
N ALA A 33 -5.15 7.79 4.28
CA ALA A 33 -4.41 6.71 3.61
C ALA A 33 -5.31 5.75 2.83
N ILE A 34 -6.43 5.35 3.43
CA ILE A 34 -7.40 4.42 2.82
C ILE A 34 -8.07 5.10 1.63
N TYR A 35 -8.48 6.36 1.78
CA TYR A 35 -9.09 7.13 0.71
C TYR A 35 -8.13 7.32 -0.47
N GLY A 36 -6.89 7.72 -0.22
CA GLY A 36 -5.89 7.93 -1.25
C GLY A 36 -5.52 6.63 -1.97
N PHE A 37 -5.33 5.54 -1.23
CA PHE A 37 -5.06 4.22 -1.81
C PHE A 37 -6.19 3.77 -2.74
N THR A 38 -7.44 3.85 -2.28
CA THR A 38 -8.62 3.41 -3.04
C THR A 38 -8.84 4.28 -4.28
N SER A 39 -8.59 5.59 -4.18
CA SER A 39 -8.65 6.51 -5.31
C SER A 39 -7.62 6.17 -6.38
N MET A 40 -6.36 5.94 -5.98
CA MET A 40 -5.30 5.52 -6.91
C MET A 40 -5.63 4.18 -7.57
N LEU A 41 -6.09 3.19 -6.80
CA LEU A 41 -6.51 1.89 -7.33
C LEU A 41 -7.64 2.05 -8.37
N THR A 42 -8.65 2.86 -8.07
CA THR A 42 -9.78 3.10 -8.97
C THR A 42 -9.34 3.72 -10.29
N THR A 43 -8.43 4.70 -10.24
CA THR A 43 -7.83 5.30 -11.43
C THR A 43 -7.07 4.26 -12.25
N LEU A 44 -6.22 3.45 -11.62
CA LEU A 44 -5.47 2.39 -12.30
C LEU A 44 -6.39 1.34 -12.95
N MET A 45 -7.49 0.96 -12.31
CA MET A 45 -8.46 0.05 -12.91
C MET A 45 -9.12 0.64 -14.16
N LYS A 46 -9.48 1.93 -14.13
CA LYS A 46 -10.10 2.62 -15.27
C LYS A 46 -9.13 2.77 -16.44
N ASP A 47 -7.90 3.17 -16.15
CA ASP A 47 -6.89 3.49 -17.15
C ASP A 47 -6.31 2.22 -17.80
N GLN A 48 -6.03 1.21 -16.97
CA GLN A 48 -5.34 0.01 -17.44
C GLN A 48 -6.26 -1.12 -17.87
N ARG A 49 -7.51 -1.13 -17.38
CA ARG A 49 -8.50 -2.21 -17.59
C ARG A 49 -7.86 -3.60 -17.43
N PRO A 50 -7.25 -3.91 -16.28
CA PRO A 50 -6.60 -5.18 -16.07
C PRO A 50 -7.64 -6.30 -15.94
N ASP A 51 -7.27 -7.50 -16.37
CA ASP A 51 -8.07 -8.72 -16.21
C ASP A 51 -7.97 -9.27 -14.77
N GLY A 52 -6.95 -8.85 -14.02
CA GLY A 52 -6.75 -9.23 -12.62
C GLY A 52 -5.85 -8.25 -11.87
N VAL A 53 -6.09 -8.12 -10.56
CA VAL A 53 -5.33 -7.24 -9.67
C VAL A 53 -4.82 -8.06 -8.48
N VAL A 54 -3.55 -7.86 -8.13
CA VAL A 54 -2.91 -8.45 -6.95
C VAL A 54 -2.30 -7.31 -6.14
N VAL A 55 -2.58 -7.28 -4.84
CA VAL A 55 -1.97 -6.33 -3.91
C VAL A 55 -1.19 -7.12 -2.88
N VAL A 56 0.09 -6.77 -2.70
CA VAL A 56 0.98 -7.42 -1.74
C VAL A 56 1.21 -6.48 -0.57
N PHE A 57 1.01 -7.00 0.65
CA PHE A 57 1.32 -6.30 1.88
C PHE A 57 2.47 -7.00 2.59
N ASP A 58 3.40 -6.22 3.12
CA ASP A 58 4.50 -6.79 3.90
C ASP A 58 3.98 -7.30 5.25
N ARG A 59 4.38 -8.52 5.58
CA ARG A 59 4.14 -9.08 6.92
C ARG A 59 5.18 -8.51 7.87
N LYS A 60 4.79 -8.33 9.13
CA LYS A 60 5.67 -7.88 10.21
C LYS A 60 6.72 -8.93 10.61
N GLU A 61 6.48 -10.20 10.26
CA GLU A 61 7.33 -11.32 10.64
C GLU A 61 8.72 -11.24 9.98
N PRO A 62 9.80 -11.61 10.69
CA PRO A 62 11.12 -11.73 10.10
C PRO A 62 11.07 -12.65 8.88
N THR A 63 11.65 -12.19 7.78
CA THR A 63 11.83 -13.02 6.58
C THR A 63 13.22 -13.63 6.58
N PHE A 64 13.43 -14.68 5.78
CA PHE A 64 14.76 -15.26 5.52
C PHE A 64 15.86 -14.21 5.24
N ARG A 65 15.50 -13.08 4.60
CA ARG A 65 16.42 -11.96 4.34
C ARG A 65 16.92 -11.28 5.62
N HIS A 66 16.12 -11.25 6.67
CA HIS A 66 16.52 -10.70 7.98
C HIS A 66 17.54 -11.62 8.67
N GLU A 67 17.40 -12.92 8.53
CA GLU A 67 18.34 -13.92 9.08
C GLU A 67 19.72 -13.82 8.43
N VAL A 68 19.77 -13.59 7.11
CA VAL A 68 21.03 -13.42 6.37
C VAL A 68 21.70 -12.06 6.66
N ALA A 69 20.91 -10.99 6.79
CA ALA A 69 21.44 -9.64 7.06
C ALA A 69 22.01 -9.47 8.48
N LEU A 70 21.58 -10.30 9.44
CA LEU A 70 22.16 -10.35 10.79
C LEU A 70 23.64 -10.78 10.78
N CYS A 71 24.11 -11.44 9.72
CA CYS A 71 25.50 -11.90 9.61
C CYS A 71 26.48 -10.81 9.14
N THR A 72 26.01 -9.64 8.70
CA THR A 72 26.86 -8.53 8.20
C THR A 72 27.05 -7.37 9.19
N GLN A 73 26.56 -7.53 10.43
CA GLN A 73 26.74 -6.55 11.52
C GLN A 73 27.59 -7.08 12.69
N ALA A 74 28.38 -8.14 12.47
CA ALA A 74 29.39 -8.62 13.42
C ALA A 74 30.80 -8.27 12.97
#